data_AF-A0AA96WGQ1-F1
#
_entry.id   AF-A0AA96WGQ1-F1
#
_cell.length_a   1.000
_cell.length_b   1.000
_cell.length_c   1.000
_cell.angle_alpha   90.00
_cell.angle_beta   90.00
_cell.angle_gamma   90.00
#
_symmetry.space_group_name_H-M   'P 1'
#
loop_
_entity.id
_entity.type
_entity.pdbx_description
1 polymer ?
#
loop_
_entity_poly.entity_id
_entity_poly.type
_entity_poly.pdbx_seq_one_letter_code
_entity_poly.pdbx_strand_id
1 'polypeptide(L)'
;MTTQSSVSFNGQIAFVDAGVSDSASLVSQFQPGTEVHLLASSQDAIEQITQVLASRSGISAVHLVSHGSSGALQLGAETISDLSEYDAELQQWSNALTADADILLYGCNVAAGEAGVAFANSLAQLTDADVAASDDLTGLGGDWTLEYQTGSIETAAIADTTYQGTLVNFFVTSTADTVDATDNVLTLREAITAANNQAGTDNIFFSVNGTITLTGGELGISSDVNIYGNGAPFVTISGNNASRVFNINSGTVLLSGLTVANGFAGGDNGGGILNSGILTVQFCTLQGNLALLGGGINNRGTLTVSGSTFSGNSAPSGGGIFNRDTVTVSGSTFSGNSAGDGGGISNFGTLTVNSSTFSGNSADGLGGGGIYNLGTVTVSGSTFSGNSASRSEGGGINNLRTLTVRSSYFLNNRANTEGGGISNRFIGTATLIGNVISQNSANTGGGVFNDGNTVNLQLNNISSNTTATGPDLFGAFVSGLGTPGSFGFNVIGKGGGFSGIVNGVNGDVILVP
;
A
#
# COMPACT_ATOMS: atom_id res chain seq x y z
N MET A 1 -46.11 8.41 -26.25
CA MET A 1 -44.79 9.07 -26.29
C MET A 1 -44.32 9.17 -24.86
N THR A 2 -43.31 8.46 -24.38
CA THR A 2 -42.15 7.79 -25.01
C THR A 2 -41.92 6.50 -24.23
N THR A 3 -41.92 5.35 -24.92
CA THR A 3 -41.55 4.06 -24.36
C THR A 3 -40.03 4.04 -24.15
N GLN A 4 -39.56 3.97 -22.91
CA GLN A 4 -38.21 3.49 -22.62
C GLN A 4 -38.14 2.05 -23.13
N SER A 5 -37.47 1.83 -24.25
CA SER A 5 -37.08 0.51 -24.70
C SER A 5 -36.07 -0.04 -23.70
N SER A 6 -36.46 -1.04 -22.91
CA SER A 6 -35.51 -1.85 -22.15
C SER A 6 -34.59 -2.53 -23.18
N VAL A 7 -33.33 -2.14 -23.21
CA VAL A 7 -32.31 -2.78 -24.05
C VAL A 7 -32.16 -4.22 -23.54
N SER A 8 -32.46 -5.21 -24.38
CA SER A 8 -32.34 -6.63 -24.04
C SER A 8 -30.88 -7.07 -24.06
N PHE A 9 -30.50 -7.95 -23.15
CA PHE A 9 -29.18 -8.59 -23.15
C PHE A 9 -28.91 -9.25 -24.51
N ASN A 10 -27.73 -9.00 -25.08
CA ASN A 10 -27.38 -9.43 -26.45
C ASN A 10 -26.50 -10.69 -26.49
N GLY A 11 -26.23 -11.33 -25.36
CA GLY A 11 -25.37 -12.52 -25.29
C GLY A 11 -23.88 -12.21 -25.07
N GLN A 12 -23.49 -10.93 -24.97
CA GLN A 12 -22.09 -10.54 -24.81
C GLN A 12 -21.80 -10.02 -23.40
N ILE A 13 -20.63 -10.38 -22.88
CA ILE A 13 -20.12 -9.86 -21.61
C ILE A 13 -18.76 -9.21 -21.84
N ALA A 14 -18.54 -8.03 -21.27
CA ALA A 14 -17.25 -7.36 -21.26
C ALA A 14 -16.69 -7.28 -19.85
N PHE A 15 -15.42 -7.65 -19.72
CA PHE A 15 -14.61 -7.44 -18.53
C PHE A 15 -13.56 -6.39 -18.87
N VAL A 16 -13.57 -5.29 -18.14
CA VAL A 16 -12.61 -4.20 -18.30
C VAL A 16 -11.78 -4.12 -17.05
N ASP A 17 -10.47 -4.28 -17.22
CA ASP A 17 -9.53 -4.13 -16.12
C ASP A 17 -9.58 -2.71 -15.55
N ALA A 18 -9.66 -2.58 -14.22
CA ALA A 18 -9.71 -1.26 -13.58
C ALA A 18 -8.39 -0.48 -13.71
N GLY A 19 -7.29 -1.14 -14.07
CA GLY A 19 -6.02 -0.51 -14.40
C GLY A 19 -6.00 0.14 -15.78
N VAL A 20 -6.96 -0.16 -16.65
CA VAL A 20 -7.10 0.48 -17.96
C VAL A 20 -7.63 1.90 -17.81
N SER A 21 -6.87 2.85 -18.35
CA SER A 21 -7.24 4.26 -18.36
C SER A 21 -8.57 4.53 -19.06
N ASP A 22 -9.35 5.51 -18.59
CA ASP A 22 -10.67 5.90 -19.13
C ASP A 22 -11.57 4.70 -19.51
N SER A 23 -11.63 3.70 -18.63
CA SER A 23 -12.49 2.53 -18.77
C SER A 23 -13.96 2.91 -18.99
N ALA A 24 -14.41 4.07 -18.49
CA ALA A 24 -15.74 4.60 -18.73
C ALA A 24 -16.02 4.93 -20.20
N SER A 25 -15.05 5.53 -20.92
CA SER A 25 -15.15 5.73 -22.38
C SER A 25 -15.22 4.38 -23.09
N LEU A 26 -14.37 3.43 -22.74
CA LEU A 26 -14.33 2.10 -23.36
C LEU A 26 -15.62 1.31 -23.14
N VAL A 27 -16.19 1.37 -21.93
CA VAL A 27 -17.49 0.76 -21.60
C VAL A 27 -18.59 1.28 -22.53
N SER A 28 -18.53 2.55 -22.94
CA SER A 28 -19.54 3.17 -23.81
C SER A 28 -19.50 2.70 -25.27
N GLN A 29 -18.47 1.96 -25.66
CA GLN A 29 -18.26 1.48 -27.03
C GLN A 29 -18.84 0.09 -27.28
N PHE A 30 -19.12 -0.66 -26.21
CA PHE A 30 -19.78 -1.95 -26.36
C PHE A 30 -21.20 -1.78 -26.91
N GLN A 31 -21.66 -2.78 -27.67
CA GLN A 31 -22.98 -2.74 -28.26
C GLN A 31 -24.07 -2.63 -27.17
N PRO A 32 -25.17 -1.90 -27.43
CA PRO A 32 -26.29 -1.87 -26.51
C PRO A 32 -26.78 -3.29 -26.18
N GLY A 33 -26.77 -3.64 -24.89
CA GLY A 33 -27.15 -4.97 -24.42
C GLY A 33 -25.99 -5.84 -23.95
N THR A 34 -24.74 -5.41 -24.16
CA THR A 34 -23.55 -6.06 -23.58
C THR A 34 -23.52 -5.80 -22.07
N GLU A 35 -23.35 -6.86 -21.27
CA GLU A 35 -23.18 -6.77 -19.81
C GLU A 35 -21.71 -6.43 -19.50
N VAL A 36 -21.46 -5.38 -18.71
CA VAL A 36 -20.08 -4.91 -18.47
C VAL A 36 -19.72 -4.99 -16.99
N HIS A 37 -18.56 -5.58 -16.70
CA HIS A 37 -17.98 -5.73 -15.36
C HIS A 37 -16.60 -5.10 -15.30
N LEU A 38 -16.35 -4.32 -14.24
CA LEU A 38 -15.02 -3.80 -13.94
C LEU A 38 -14.30 -4.78 -13.02
N LEU A 39 -13.11 -5.23 -13.41
CA LEU A 39 -12.29 -6.13 -12.59
C LEU A 39 -11.55 -5.33 -11.52
N ALA A 40 -11.73 -5.69 -10.26
CA ALA A 40 -11.05 -5.03 -9.15
C ALA A 40 -9.58 -5.46 -9.09
N SER A 41 -8.66 -4.48 -9.01
CA SER A 41 -7.21 -4.73 -8.98
C SER A 41 -6.70 -5.38 -7.68
N SER A 42 -7.53 -5.46 -6.64
CA SER A 42 -7.20 -6.04 -5.34
C SER A 42 -7.61 -7.51 -5.18
N GLN A 43 -8.15 -8.13 -6.23
CA GLN A 43 -8.64 -9.51 -6.24
C GLN A 43 -8.12 -10.22 -7.50
N ASP A 44 -8.04 -11.56 -7.44
CA ASP A 44 -7.68 -12.39 -8.60
C ASP A 44 -8.70 -12.15 -9.73
N ALA A 45 -8.20 -11.83 -10.91
CA ALA A 45 -9.05 -11.46 -12.04
C ALA A 45 -9.74 -12.66 -12.69
N ILE A 46 -9.06 -13.80 -12.79
CA ILE A 46 -9.62 -15.03 -13.35
C ILE A 46 -10.72 -15.54 -12.41
N GLU A 47 -10.52 -15.47 -11.10
CA GLU A 47 -11.55 -15.82 -10.12
C GLU A 47 -12.80 -14.93 -10.29
N GLN A 48 -12.63 -13.61 -10.42
CA GLN A 48 -13.74 -12.68 -10.66
C GLN A 48 -14.52 -13.00 -11.93
N ILE A 49 -13.82 -13.23 -13.05
CA ILE A 49 -14.46 -13.59 -14.34
C ILE A 49 -15.20 -14.92 -14.19
N THR A 50 -14.56 -15.91 -13.58
CA THR A 50 -15.13 -17.25 -13.34
C THR A 50 -16.41 -17.18 -12.52
N GLN A 51 -16.42 -16.37 -11.46
CA GLN A 51 -17.61 -16.18 -10.62
C GLN A 51 -18.78 -15.55 -11.39
N VAL A 52 -18.51 -14.59 -12.27
CA VAL A 52 -19.55 -13.99 -13.11
C VAL A 52 -20.10 -15.02 -14.10
N LEU A 53 -19.21 -15.69 -14.86
CA LEU A 53 -19.60 -16.65 -15.89
C LEU A 53 -20.29 -17.90 -15.33
N ALA A 54 -19.94 -18.34 -14.12
CA ALA A 54 -20.59 -19.48 -13.47
C ALA A 54 -22.11 -19.31 -13.26
N SER A 55 -22.62 -18.07 -13.31
CA SER A 55 -24.04 -17.74 -13.19
C SER A 55 -24.71 -17.38 -14.52
N ARG A 56 -24.07 -17.68 -15.65
CA ARG A 56 -24.49 -17.31 -17.01
C ARG A 56 -24.53 -18.52 -17.93
N SER A 57 -25.22 -18.38 -19.07
CA SER A 57 -25.32 -19.41 -20.11
C SER A 57 -25.71 -18.75 -21.43
N GLY A 58 -25.27 -19.34 -22.55
CA GLY A 58 -25.58 -18.79 -23.87
C GLY A 58 -24.84 -17.49 -24.16
N ILE A 59 -23.63 -17.36 -23.62
CA ILE A 59 -22.74 -16.22 -23.87
C ILE A 59 -22.06 -16.44 -25.22
N SER A 60 -22.34 -15.57 -26.18
CA SER A 60 -21.77 -15.62 -27.52
C SER A 60 -20.46 -14.86 -27.64
N ALA A 61 -20.17 -13.95 -26.71
CA ALA A 61 -18.87 -13.29 -26.69
C ALA A 61 -18.43 -12.87 -25.29
N VAL A 62 -17.13 -13.00 -25.04
CA VAL A 62 -16.42 -12.41 -23.90
C VAL A 62 -15.41 -11.40 -24.43
N HIS A 63 -15.58 -10.15 -24.05
CA HIS A 63 -14.61 -9.09 -24.31
C HIS A 63 -13.72 -8.92 -23.09
N LEU A 64 -12.40 -8.94 -23.28
CA LEU A 64 -11.44 -8.71 -22.21
C LEU A 64 -10.54 -7.53 -22.56
N VAL A 65 -10.77 -6.41 -21.88
CA VAL A 65 -10.03 -5.17 -22.08
C VAL A 65 -9.02 -5.00 -20.96
N SER A 66 -7.75 -4.99 -21.32
CA SER A 66 -6.64 -4.99 -20.36
C SER A 66 -5.40 -4.39 -20.99
N HIS A 67 -4.34 -4.16 -20.21
CA HIS A 67 -3.01 -4.04 -20.80
C HIS A 67 -2.51 -5.41 -21.28
N GLY A 68 -1.53 -5.43 -22.18
CA GLY A 68 -0.98 -6.66 -22.73
C GLY A 68 0.50 -6.56 -23.13
N SER A 69 1.08 -7.73 -23.37
CA SER A 69 2.36 -7.93 -24.07
C SER A 69 2.36 -9.29 -24.77
N SER A 70 3.37 -9.58 -25.60
CA SER A 70 3.53 -10.89 -26.26
C SER A 70 3.35 -12.06 -25.29
N GLY A 71 2.27 -12.82 -25.47
CA GLY A 71 1.94 -13.99 -24.66
C GLY A 71 1.45 -13.71 -23.24
N ALA A 72 0.99 -12.49 -22.95
CA ALA A 72 0.49 -12.16 -21.62
C ALA A 72 -0.59 -11.06 -21.58
N LEU A 73 -1.51 -11.18 -20.62
CA LEU A 73 -2.51 -10.18 -20.28
C LEU A 73 -2.26 -9.65 -18.86
N GLN A 74 -2.44 -8.35 -18.65
CA GLN A 74 -2.41 -7.75 -17.31
C GLN A 74 -3.83 -7.56 -16.81
N LEU A 75 -4.27 -8.38 -15.85
CA LEU A 75 -5.57 -8.23 -15.21
C LEU A 75 -5.37 -7.97 -13.72
N GLY A 76 -5.88 -6.85 -13.24
CA GLY A 76 -5.67 -6.36 -11.89
C GLY A 76 -4.18 -6.12 -11.60
N ALA A 77 -3.69 -6.72 -10.53
CA ALA A 77 -2.28 -6.66 -10.14
C ALA A 77 -1.43 -7.82 -10.72
N GLU A 78 -1.99 -8.65 -11.60
CA GLU A 78 -1.37 -9.89 -12.07
C GLU A 78 -1.10 -9.89 -13.58
N THR A 79 0.05 -10.43 -13.97
CA THR A 79 0.40 -10.70 -15.37
C THR A 79 0.17 -12.18 -15.65
N ILE A 80 -0.88 -12.48 -16.40
CA ILE A 80 -1.26 -13.83 -16.81
C ILE A 80 -0.49 -14.18 -18.07
N SER A 81 0.54 -15.02 -17.93
CA SER A 81 1.40 -15.47 -19.04
C SER A 81 1.50 -17.00 -19.16
N ASP A 82 1.06 -17.73 -18.14
CA ASP A 82 0.92 -19.18 -18.15
C ASP A 82 -0.53 -19.54 -17.81
N LEU A 83 -1.29 -20.00 -18.80
CA LEU A 83 -2.70 -20.35 -18.62
C LEU A 83 -2.89 -21.70 -17.91
N SER A 84 -1.84 -22.52 -17.78
CA SER A 84 -1.93 -23.83 -17.13
C SER A 84 -2.19 -23.74 -15.63
N GLU A 85 -1.90 -22.59 -15.02
CA GLU A 85 -2.25 -22.31 -13.62
C GLU A 85 -3.77 -22.18 -13.41
N TYR A 86 -4.54 -21.93 -14.48
CA TYR A 86 -5.97 -21.62 -14.47
C TYR A 86 -6.82 -22.63 -15.27
N ASP A 87 -6.30 -23.84 -15.52
CA ASP A 87 -6.94 -24.86 -16.35
C ASP A 87 -8.40 -25.14 -15.92
N ALA A 88 -8.66 -25.23 -14.62
CA ALA A 88 -9.98 -25.58 -14.09
C ALA A 88 -10.99 -24.44 -14.27
N GLU A 89 -10.55 -23.21 -14.01
CA GLU A 89 -11.32 -21.98 -14.15
C GLU A 89 -11.67 -21.72 -15.61
N LEU A 90 -10.68 -21.80 -16.51
CA LEU A 90 -10.88 -21.57 -17.95
C LEU A 90 -11.77 -22.64 -18.58
N GLN A 91 -11.62 -23.91 -18.19
CA GLN A 91 -12.57 -24.96 -18.59
C GLN A 91 -13.97 -24.72 -18.03
N GLN A 92 -14.08 -24.12 -16.84
CA GLN A 92 -15.39 -23.77 -16.29
C GLN A 92 -16.10 -22.70 -17.14
N TRP A 93 -15.36 -21.77 -17.75
CA TRP A 93 -15.92 -20.74 -18.62
C TRP A 93 -16.71 -21.34 -19.78
N SER A 94 -16.21 -22.42 -20.39
CA SER A 94 -16.87 -23.11 -21.52
C SER A 94 -18.34 -23.47 -21.25
N ASN A 95 -18.72 -23.73 -19.99
CA ASN A 95 -20.10 -24.07 -19.63
C ASN A 95 -21.08 -22.90 -19.83
N ALA A 96 -20.58 -21.67 -19.79
CA ALA A 96 -21.38 -20.47 -20.00
C ALA A 96 -21.45 -20.07 -21.48
N LEU A 97 -20.45 -20.49 -22.27
CA LEU A 97 -20.25 -20.09 -23.65
C LEU A 97 -21.15 -20.88 -24.62
N THR A 98 -21.51 -20.27 -25.75
CA THR A 98 -22.07 -20.99 -26.89
C THR A 98 -20.99 -21.74 -27.66
N ALA A 99 -21.38 -22.68 -28.54
CA ALA A 99 -20.43 -23.44 -29.37
C ALA A 99 -19.63 -22.56 -30.34
N ASP A 100 -20.23 -21.45 -30.80
CA ASP A 100 -19.59 -20.46 -31.68
C ASP A 100 -19.28 -19.17 -30.88
N ALA A 101 -18.79 -19.32 -29.63
CA ALA A 101 -18.49 -18.16 -28.79
C ALA A 101 -17.12 -17.57 -29.10
N ASP A 102 -17.03 -16.25 -29.06
CA ASP A 102 -15.80 -15.50 -29.27
C ASP A 102 -15.20 -14.98 -27.95
N ILE A 103 -13.87 -14.98 -27.84
CA ILE A 103 -13.12 -14.27 -26.81
C ILE A 103 -12.23 -13.22 -27.48
N LEU A 104 -12.49 -11.94 -27.19
CA LEU A 104 -11.77 -10.81 -27.79
C LEU A 104 -10.82 -10.20 -26.76
N LEU A 105 -9.51 -10.27 -27.01
CA LEU A 105 -8.44 -9.79 -26.15
C LEU A 105 -7.91 -8.45 -26.66
N TYR A 106 -8.24 -7.36 -25.98
CA TYR A 106 -7.84 -6.00 -26.38
C TYR A 106 -6.51 -5.54 -25.78
N GLY A 107 -5.69 -6.44 -25.23
CA GLY A 107 -4.36 -6.08 -24.73
C GLY A 107 -3.35 -5.90 -25.86
N CYS A 108 -2.49 -4.88 -25.75
CA CYS A 108 -1.42 -4.64 -26.72
C CYS A 108 -0.54 -5.88 -26.91
N ASN A 109 -0.25 -6.23 -28.15
CA ASN A 109 0.72 -7.25 -28.57
C ASN A 109 0.46 -8.64 -27.98
N VAL A 110 -0.74 -8.95 -27.45
CA VAL A 110 -1.02 -10.23 -26.78
C VAL A 110 -0.70 -11.43 -27.67
N ALA A 111 -1.02 -11.34 -28.96
CA ALA A 111 -0.72 -12.36 -29.96
C ALA A 111 0.58 -12.13 -30.75
N ALA A 112 1.41 -11.16 -30.37
CA ALA A 112 2.65 -10.88 -31.07
C ALA A 112 3.65 -12.04 -30.93
N GLY A 113 4.26 -12.46 -32.05
CA GLY A 113 5.30 -13.49 -32.07
C GLY A 113 4.83 -14.89 -31.66
N GLU A 114 5.78 -15.83 -31.57
CA GLU A 114 5.47 -17.25 -31.31
C GLU A 114 4.81 -17.47 -29.93
N ALA A 115 5.29 -16.75 -28.91
CA ALA A 115 4.71 -16.82 -27.56
C ALA A 115 3.27 -16.29 -27.51
N GLY A 116 2.99 -15.17 -28.18
CA GLY A 116 1.64 -14.61 -28.24
C GLY A 116 0.65 -15.50 -28.97
N VAL A 117 1.06 -16.03 -30.12
CA VAL A 117 0.27 -17.02 -30.87
C VAL A 117 0.00 -18.27 -30.01
N ALA A 118 1.00 -18.77 -29.28
CA ALA A 118 0.82 -19.94 -28.40
C ALA A 118 -0.17 -19.65 -27.26
N PHE A 119 -0.10 -18.45 -26.66
CA PHE A 119 -1.02 -18.01 -25.61
C PHE A 119 -2.47 -17.99 -26.11
N ALA A 120 -2.74 -17.32 -27.25
CA ALA A 120 -4.07 -17.25 -27.84
C ALA A 120 -4.64 -18.63 -28.20
N ASN A 121 -3.83 -19.52 -28.79
CA ASN A 121 -4.24 -20.90 -29.08
C ASN A 121 -4.54 -21.72 -27.82
N SER A 122 -3.75 -21.54 -26.76
CA SER A 122 -3.96 -22.25 -25.49
C SER A 122 -5.26 -21.80 -24.83
N LEU A 123 -5.55 -20.50 -24.86
CA LEU A 123 -6.83 -19.97 -24.36
C LEU A 123 -8.02 -20.54 -25.13
N ALA A 124 -7.94 -20.55 -26.47
CA ALA A 124 -8.97 -21.12 -27.32
C ALA A 124 -9.23 -22.59 -26.97
N GLN A 125 -8.16 -23.37 -26.82
CA GLN A 125 -8.24 -24.79 -26.46
C GLN A 125 -8.85 -25.03 -25.07
N LEU A 126 -8.51 -24.21 -24.07
CA LEU A 126 -8.99 -24.37 -22.70
C LEU A 126 -10.46 -23.95 -22.55
N THR A 127 -10.91 -23.00 -23.34
CA THR A 127 -12.27 -22.42 -23.25
C THR A 127 -13.26 -23.00 -24.28
N ASP A 128 -12.77 -23.76 -25.26
CA ASP A 128 -13.54 -24.27 -26.42
C ASP A 128 -14.23 -23.14 -27.20
N ALA A 129 -13.56 -21.99 -27.27
CA ALA A 129 -14.03 -20.76 -27.90
C ALA A 129 -13.01 -20.23 -28.91
N ASP A 130 -13.49 -19.45 -29.86
CA ASP A 130 -12.66 -18.79 -30.86
C ASP A 130 -12.07 -17.50 -30.26
N VAL A 131 -10.75 -17.32 -30.36
CA VAL A 131 -10.02 -16.20 -29.75
C VAL A 131 -9.54 -15.24 -30.81
N ALA A 132 -9.83 -13.95 -30.64
CA ALA A 132 -9.23 -12.83 -31.36
C ALA A 132 -8.34 -12.01 -30.43
N ALA A 133 -7.14 -11.62 -30.88
CA ALA A 133 -6.20 -10.85 -30.07
C ALA A 133 -5.34 -9.92 -30.93
N SER A 134 -4.92 -8.80 -30.36
CA SER A 134 -4.03 -7.86 -31.06
C SER A 134 -2.60 -8.39 -31.08
N ASP A 135 -1.92 -8.23 -32.22
CA ASP A 135 -0.49 -8.52 -32.38
C ASP A 135 0.41 -7.27 -32.38
N ASP A 136 -0.19 -6.08 -32.21
CA ASP A 136 0.50 -4.80 -32.15
C ASP A 136 -0.09 -3.83 -31.07
N LEU A 137 0.04 -2.52 -31.27
CA LEU A 137 -0.40 -1.52 -30.31
C LEU A 137 -1.93 -1.33 -30.38
N THR A 138 -2.65 -1.65 -29.29
CA THR A 138 -4.10 -1.39 -29.20
C THR A 138 -4.41 -0.02 -28.58
N GLY A 139 -5.25 0.78 -29.24
CA GLY A 139 -5.68 2.10 -28.77
C GLY A 139 -4.88 3.27 -29.37
N LEU A 140 -4.57 4.31 -28.58
CA LEU A 140 -3.91 5.51 -29.11
C LEU A 140 -2.50 5.18 -29.62
N GLY A 141 -2.23 5.49 -30.89
CA GLY A 141 -0.93 5.25 -31.53
C GLY A 141 -0.82 3.92 -32.27
N GLY A 142 -1.80 3.03 -32.14
CA GLY A 142 -1.99 1.87 -33.02
C GLY A 142 -3.43 1.81 -33.51
N ASP A 143 -4.11 0.66 -33.42
CA ASP A 143 -5.52 0.56 -33.79
C ASP A 143 -6.33 -0.39 -32.89
N TRP A 144 -7.54 -0.79 -33.31
CA TRP A 144 -8.44 -1.67 -32.54
C TRP A 144 -8.71 -2.99 -33.25
N THR A 145 -7.95 -3.27 -34.30
CA THR A 145 -7.98 -4.52 -35.03
C THR A 145 -7.40 -5.60 -34.12
N LEU A 146 -7.98 -6.80 -34.20
CA LEU A 146 -7.47 -7.99 -33.55
C LEU A 146 -6.96 -8.89 -34.67
N GLU A 147 -5.69 -8.74 -35.01
CA GLU A 147 -5.05 -9.28 -36.21
C GLU A 147 -4.96 -10.80 -36.16
N TYR A 148 -4.75 -11.34 -34.96
CA TYR A 148 -4.67 -12.77 -34.75
C TYR A 148 -6.02 -13.35 -34.36
N GLN A 149 -6.39 -14.45 -35.01
CA GLN A 149 -7.65 -15.14 -34.76
C GLN A 149 -7.44 -16.66 -34.76
N THR A 150 -8.16 -17.33 -33.88
CA THR A 150 -8.36 -18.78 -33.88
C THR A 150 -9.83 -19.03 -34.24
N GLY A 151 -10.08 -19.99 -35.13
CA GLY A 151 -11.43 -20.25 -35.65
C GLY A 151 -12.05 -19.09 -36.43
N SER A 152 -13.36 -18.90 -36.31
CA SER A 152 -14.11 -17.84 -37.00
C SER A 152 -14.61 -16.83 -35.97
N ILE A 153 -14.37 -15.54 -36.20
CA ILE A 153 -14.78 -14.49 -35.28
C ILE A 153 -16.00 -13.77 -35.83
N GLU A 154 -17.18 -14.01 -35.26
CA GLU A 154 -18.43 -13.35 -35.66
C GLU A 154 -18.65 -12.02 -34.93
N THR A 155 -18.10 -11.90 -33.73
CA THR A 155 -18.26 -10.75 -32.86
C THR A 155 -17.42 -9.57 -33.34
N ALA A 156 -18.06 -8.42 -33.49
CA ALA A 156 -17.36 -7.19 -33.82
C ALA A 156 -16.48 -6.72 -32.65
N ALA A 157 -15.20 -6.44 -32.95
CA ALA A 157 -14.31 -5.72 -32.06
C ALA A 157 -14.83 -4.29 -31.80
N ILE A 158 -14.51 -3.73 -30.62
CA ILE A 158 -14.72 -2.30 -30.38
C ILE A 158 -13.83 -1.49 -31.34
N ALA A 159 -14.25 -0.29 -31.69
CA ALA A 159 -13.49 0.61 -32.56
C ALA A 159 -13.59 2.04 -32.01
N ASP A 160 -12.82 2.34 -30.95
CA ASP A 160 -12.87 3.65 -30.29
C ASP A 160 -11.80 4.60 -30.82
N THR A 161 -12.16 5.41 -31.80
CA THR A 161 -11.25 6.47 -32.30
C THR A 161 -11.14 7.68 -31.36
N THR A 162 -11.91 7.71 -30.27
CA THR A 162 -11.92 8.79 -29.27
C THR A 162 -11.12 8.48 -28.01
N TYR A 163 -10.86 7.20 -27.74
CA TYR A 163 -10.00 6.75 -26.65
C TYR A 163 -8.60 7.34 -26.75
N GLN A 164 -8.13 7.99 -25.68
CA GLN A 164 -6.83 8.65 -25.63
C GLN A 164 -5.77 7.87 -24.81
N GLY A 165 -6.13 6.69 -24.29
CA GLY A 165 -5.19 5.82 -23.58
C GLY A 165 -4.42 4.88 -24.51
N THR A 166 -3.32 4.32 -24.02
CA THR A 166 -2.65 3.18 -24.65
C THR A 166 -2.75 1.98 -23.70
N LEU A 167 -2.91 0.77 -24.23
CA LEU A 167 -2.97 -0.46 -23.43
C LEU A 167 -1.57 -1.09 -23.25
N VAL A 168 -0.52 -0.27 -23.38
CA VAL A 168 0.88 -0.70 -23.33
C VAL A 168 1.36 -0.76 -21.89
N ASN A 169 2.13 -1.81 -21.58
CA ASN A 169 2.94 -1.88 -20.38
C ASN A 169 4.38 -1.46 -20.70
N PHE A 170 5.02 -0.70 -19.82
CA PHE A 170 6.45 -0.42 -19.92
C PHE A 170 7.25 -1.55 -19.26
N PHE A 171 8.16 -2.17 -20.00
CA PHE A 171 9.09 -3.16 -19.45
C PHE A 171 10.50 -2.59 -19.38
N VAL A 172 10.97 -2.26 -18.19
CA VAL A 172 12.34 -1.80 -17.97
C VAL A 172 13.30 -2.94 -18.26
N THR A 173 14.16 -2.75 -19.25
CA THR A 173 15.10 -3.77 -19.75
C THR A 173 16.55 -3.52 -19.32
N SER A 174 16.81 -2.46 -18.55
CA SER A 174 18.15 -2.14 -18.06
C SER A 174 18.15 -1.49 -16.69
N THR A 175 19.23 -1.73 -15.95
CA THR A 175 19.50 -1.09 -14.66
C THR A 175 20.24 0.25 -14.79
N ALA A 176 20.49 0.71 -16.02
CA ALA A 176 21.07 2.03 -16.25
C ALA A 176 20.09 3.15 -15.86
N ASP A 177 20.64 4.30 -15.45
CA ASP A 177 19.89 5.53 -15.19
C ASP A 177 20.25 6.61 -16.21
N THR A 178 20.10 6.27 -17.48
CA THR A 178 20.38 7.13 -18.63
C THR A 178 19.11 7.34 -19.45
N VAL A 179 19.03 8.46 -20.18
CA VAL A 179 17.96 8.71 -21.14
C VAL A 179 18.60 8.76 -22.52
N ASP A 180 18.40 7.72 -23.32
CA ASP A 180 18.92 7.58 -24.68
C ASP A 180 17.93 6.80 -25.55
N ALA A 181 17.07 7.52 -26.26
CA ALA A 181 16.08 6.92 -27.16
C ALA A 181 16.69 6.15 -28.36
N THR A 182 18.02 6.08 -28.50
CA THR A 182 18.70 5.45 -29.65
C THR A 182 19.34 4.11 -29.34
N ASP A 183 19.34 3.67 -28.08
CA ASP A 183 20.03 2.45 -27.66
C ASP A 183 19.15 1.18 -27.67
N ASN A 184 17.86 1.32 -28.00
CA ASN A 184 16.84 0.26 -27.95
C ASN A 184 16.72 -0.42 -26.58
N VAL A 185 17.02 0.32 -25.51
CA VAL A 185 16.85 -0.08 -24.12
C VAL A 185 15.77 0.81 -23.50
N LEU A 186 15.03 0.27 -22.54
CA LEU A 186 14.11 1.06 -21.73
C LEU A 186 14.61 1.08 -20.28
N THR A 187 15.06 2.24 -19.83
CA THR A 187 15.38 2.48 -18.42
C THR A 187 14.13 2.87 -17.63
N LEU A 188 14.19 2.77 -16.30
CA LEU A 188 13.10 3.24 -15.44
C LEU A 188 12.84 4.75 -15.61
N ARG A 189 13.89 5.55 -15.83
CA ARG A 189 13.74 7.00 -16.02
C ARG A 189 12.99 7.32 -17.30
N GLU A 190 13.26 6.59 -18.38
CA GLU A 190 12.53 6.74 -19.64
C GLU A 190 11.08 6.29 -19.52
N ALA A 191 10.83 5.14 -18.88
CA ALA A 191 9.48 4.64 -18.64
C ALA A 191 8.62 5.65 -17.85
N ILE A 192 9.16 6.20 -16.75
CA ILE A 192 8.47 7.25 -15.98
C ILE A 192 8.28 8.54 -16.80
N THR A 193 9.26 8.92 -17.62
CA THR A 193 9.13 10.09 -18.49
C THR A 193 8.03 9.90 -19.53
N ALA A 194 7.90 8.70 -20.10
CA ALA A 194 6.84 8.37 -21.03
C ALA A 194 5.47 8.33 -20.36
N ALA A 195 5.38 7.74 -19.15
CA ALA A 195 4.14 7.71 -18.37
C ALA A 195 3.64 9.12 -18.01
N ASN A 196 4.55 10.00 -17.57
CA ASN A 196 4.21 11.39 -17.25
C ASN A 196 3.66 12.20 -18.44
N ASN A 197 3.87 11.77 -19.67
CA ASN A 197 3.39 12.43 -20.88
C ASN A 197 2.14 11.78 -21.47
N GLN A 198 1.61 10.73 -20.85
CA GLN A 198 0.40 10.04 -21.26
C GLN A 198 -0.75 10.34 -20.32
N ALA A 199 -1.97 10.29 -20.88
CA ALA A 199 -3.18 10.38 -20.09
C ALA A 199 -3.54 9.00 -19.58
N GLY A 200 -4.03 8.92 -18.34
CA GLY A 200 -4.42 7.65 -17.74
C GLY A 200 -3.43 7.13 -16.70
N THR A 201 -3.64 5.89 -16.29
CA THR A 201 -2.74 5.16 -15.40
C THR A 201 -1.86 4.24 -16.22
N ASP A 202 -0.55 4.41 -16.13
CA ASP A 202 0.42 3.55 -16.79
C ASP A 202 0.97 2.47 -15.85
N ASN A 203 1.38 1.33 -16.41
CA ASN A 203 2.03 0.26 -15.65
C ASN A 203 3.48 0.08 -16.09
N ILE A 204 4.39 -0.01 -15.12
CA ILE A 204 5.82 -0.21 -15.31
C ILE A 204 6.25 -1.50 -14.61
N PHE A 205 6.90 -2.40 -15.36
CA PHE A 205 7.44 -3.68 -14.93
C PHE A 205 8.95 -3.75 -15.18
N PHE A 206 9.61 -4.79 -14.68
CA PHE A 206 11.05 -5.01 -14.88
C PHE A 206 11.35 -6.38 -15.47
N SER A 207 11.95 -6.38 -16.67
CA SER A 207 12.54 -7.60 -17.26
C SER A 207 13.95 -7.86 -16.75
N VAL A 208 14.43 -7.05 -15.81
CA VAL A 208 15.76 -7.14 -15.21
C VAL A 208 15.70 -7.12 -13.69
N ASN A 209 16.66 -7.80 -13.06
CA ASN A 209 16.94 -7.69 -11.65
C ASN A 209 18.24 -6.92 -11.42
N GLY A 210 18.40 -6.33 -10.24
CA GLY A 210 19.61 -5.63 -9.85
C GLY A 210 19.34 -4.27 -9.24
N THR A 211 20.41 -3.48 -9.10
CA THR A 211 20.34 -2.12 -8.55
C THR A 211 20.37 -1.09 -9.67
N ILE A 212 19.29 -0.34 -9.81
CA ILE A 212 19.24 0.90 -10.58
C ILE A 212 19.83 2.01 -9.70
N THR A 213 21.05 2.42 -10.01
CA THR A 213 21.75 3.46 -9.25
C THR A 213 21.49 4.81 -9.91
N LEU A 214 20.75 5.69 -9.22
CA LEU A 214 20.39 6.98 -9.77
C LEU A 214 21.63 7.88 -9.88
N THR A 215 21.84 8.38 -11.09
CA THR A 215 22.88 9.35 -11.47
C THR A 215 22.29 10.64 -12.05
N GLY A 216 21.07 10.59 -12.58
CA GLY A 216 20.32 11.72 -13.11
C GLY A 216 19.51 12.51 -12.07
N GLY A 217 19.65 12.18 -10.78
CA GLY A 217 18.85 12.75 -9.68
C GLY A 217 17.57 11.96 -9.41
N GLU A 218 16.61 12.58 -8.74
CA GLU A 218 15.34 11.93 -8.36
C GLU A 218 14.48 11.53 -9.57
N LEU A 219 13.60 10.54 -9.36
CA LEU A 219 12.57 10.14 -10.30
C LEU A 219 11.27 10.90 -9.98
N GLY A 220 10.97 11.91 -10.79
CA GLY A 220 9.75 12.71 -10.64
C GLY A 220 8.55 12.03 -11.30
N ILE A 221 7.46 11.88 -10.55
CA ILE A 221 6.19 11.33 -11.03
C ILE A 221 5.12 12.41 -10.89
N SER A 222 4.40 12.69 -11.97
CA SER A 222 3.33 13.71 -12.04
C SER A 222 2.01 13.19 -12.63
N SER A 223 1.95 11.90 -12.93
CA SER A 223 0.83 11.17 -13.54
C SER A 223 0.37 10.04 -12.61
N ASP A 224 -0.70 9.34 -13.00
CA ASP A 224 -1.08 8.09 -12.35
C ASP A 224 -0.18 6.97 -12.88
N VAL A 225 0.51 6.25 -12.02
CA VAL A 225 1.43 5.18 -12.45
C VAL A 225 1.55 4.07 -11.41
N ASN A 226 1.56 2.83 -11.89
CA ASN A 226 1.86 1.67 -11.09
C ASN A 226 3.24 1.14 -11.47
N ILE A 227 4.09 0.91 -10.48
CA ILE A 227 5.45 0.39 -10.67
C ILE A 227 5.58 -0.91 -9.88
N TYR A 228 5.65 -2.02 -10.62
CA TYR A 228 5.74 -3.38 -10.11
C TYR A 228 7.17 -3.89 -10.22
N GLY A 229 7.88 -3.95 -9.09
CA GLY A 229 9.12 -4.68 -8.98
C GLY A 229 8.91 -6.19 -8.97
N ASN A 230 9.98 -6.95 -9.22
CA ASN A 230 9.97 -8.42 -9.22
C ASN A 230 9.93 -9.04 -7.80
N GLY A 231 9.49 -8.27 -6.80
CA GLY A 231 9.58 -8.57 -5.38
C GLY A 231 10.85 -8.02 -4.74
N ALA A 232 10.77 -7.44 -3.54
CA ALA A 232 11.95 -6.99 -2.82
C ALA A 232 12.75 -8.23 -2.33
N PRO A 233 14.09 -8.30 -2.53
CA PRO A 233 15.00 -7.22 -2.94
C PRO A 233 15.44 -7.24 -4.43
N PHE A 234 14.77 -7.98 -5.31
CA PHE A 234 15.25 -8.25 -6.68
C PHE A 234 15.46 -6.99 -7.53
N VAL A 235 14.62 -5.97 -7.35
CA VAL A 235 14.79 -4.64 -7.97
C VAL A 235 15.03 -3.60 -6.88
N THR A 236 16.23 -3.02 -6.88
CA THR A 236 16.60 -1.92 -5.98
C THR A 236 16.74 -0.62 -6.76
N ILE A 237 15.99 0.41 -6.39
CA ILE A 237 16.16 1.77 -6.88
C ILE A 237 16.92 2.56 -5.82
N SER A 238 18.17 2.90 -6.12
CA SER A 238 19.11 3.49 -5.17
C SER A 238 19.35 4.96 -5.49
N GLY A 239 19.09 5.86 -4.54
CA GLY A 239 19.42 7.29 -4.66
C GLY A 239 20.92 7.59 -4.58
N ASN A 240 21.75 6.55 -4.47
CA ASN A 240 23.21 6.59 -4.49
C ASN A 240 23.83 7.49 -3.40
N ASN A 241 23.14 7.68 -2.28
CA ASN A 241 23.47 8.64 -1.23
C ASN A 241 23.65 10.08 -1.76
N ALA A 242 23.10 10.39 -2.93
CA ALA A 242 23.33 11.63 -3.65
C ALA A 242 22.03 12.35 -4.05
N SER A 243 20.92 11.62 -4.09
CA SER A 243 19.60 12.16 -4.48
C SER A 243 18.48 11.47 -3.72
N ARG A 244 17.34 12.16 -3.58
CA ARG A 244 16.06 11.51 -3.24
C ARG A 244 15.72 10.49 -4.33
N VAL A 245 15.05 9.39 -3.98
CA VAL A 245 14.72 8.35 -4.98
C VAL A 245 13.51 8.75 -5.82
N PHE A 246 12.36 8.94 -5.17
CA PHE A 246 11.11 9.31 -5.84
C PHE A 246 10.55 10.64 -5.33
N ASN A 247 10.02 11.44 -6.25
CA ASN A 247 9.23 12.62 -5.92
C ASN A 247 7.86 12.52 -6.60
N ILE A 248 6.83 12.24 -5.80
CA ILE A 248 5.44 12.14 -6.24
C ILE A 248 4.84 13.54 -6.15
N ASN A 249 4.82 14.26 -7.27
CA ASN A 249 4.32 15.63 -7.34
C ASN A 249 2.78 15.68 -7.32
N SER A 250 2.15 14.72 -8.01
CA SER A 250 0.70 14.57 -8.16
C SER A 250 0.37 13.13 -8.59
N GLY A 251 -0.91 12.85 -8.81
CA GLY A 251 -1.39 11.56 -9.29
C GLY A 251 -1.57 10.50 -8.21
N THR A 252 -2.07 9.36 -8.65
CA THR A 252 -2.26 8.11 -7.89
C THR A 252 -1.17 7.14 -8.28
N VAL A 253 -0.27 6.86 -7.35
CA VAL A 253 0.93 6.05 -7.59
C VAL A 253 0.91 4.78 -6.77
N LEU A 254 1.19 3.65 -7.39
CA LEU A 254 1.46 2.38 -6.72
C LEU A 254 2.94 2.03 -6.87
N LEU A 255 3.60 1.73 -5.75
CA LEU A 255 4.90 1.09 -5.71
C LEU A 255 4.73 -0.29 -5.06
N SER A 256 4.99 -1.34 -5.83
CA SER A 256 4.83 -2.73 -5.39
C SER A 256 6.12 -3.52 -5.56
N GLY A 257 6.57 -4.24 -4.52
CA GLY A 257 7.66 -5.20 -4.67
C GLY A 257 9.04 -4.60 -4.98
N LEU A 258 9.28 -3.33 -4.63
CA LEU A 258 10.55 -2.62 -4.87
C LEU A 258 11.39 -2.49 -3.60
N THR A 259 12.70 -2.37 -3.76
CA THR A 259 13.57 -1.79 -2.72
C THR A 259 13.91 -0.34 -3.07
N VAL A 260 13.57 0.61 -2.19
CA VAL A 260 13.92 2.04 -2.29
C VAL A 260 15.03 2.32 -1.29
N ALA A 261 16.25 2.52 -1.78
CA ALA A 261 17.44 2.51 -0.94
C ALA A 261 18.32 3.75 -1.08
N ASN A 262 19.06 4.04 -0.01
CA ASN A 262 20.18 4.99 -0.01
C ASN A 262 19.81 6.36 -0.62
N GLY A 263 18.56 6.79 -0.46
CA GLY A 263 18.11 8.09 -0.88
C GLY A 263 18.63 9.18 0.05
N PHE A 264 19.14 10.27 -0.50
CA PHE A 264 19.64 11.42 0.26
C PHE A 264 19.13 12.73 -0.34
N ALA A 265 18.26 13.43 0.39
CA ALA A 265 17.65 14.67 -0.08
C ALA A 265 18.49 15.95 0.18
N GLY A 266 19.75 15.84 0.60
CA GLY A 266 20.67 17.00 0.64
C GLY A 266 20.25 18.18 1.52
N GLY A 267 19.39 17.96 2.52
CA GLY A 267 18.79 19.02 3.35
C GLY A 267 17.32 19.33 3.02
N ASP A 268 16.76 18.72 1.97
CA ASP A 268 15.32 18.64 1.74
C ASP A 268 14.72 17.38 2.42
N ASN A 269 13.46 17.09 2.13
CA ASN A 269 12.62 16.12 2.83
C ASN A 269 12.46 14.82 2.03
N GLY A 270 12.16 13.70 2.65
CA GLY A 270 11.84 12.45 1.93
C GLY A 270 13.06 11.84 1.27
N GLY A 271 13.91 11.17 2.03
CA GLY A 271 15.17 10.61 1.48
C GLY A 271 14.85 9.55 0.43
N GLY A 272 13.99 8.61 0.78
CA GLY A 272 13.43 7.66 -0.18
C GLY A 272 12.41 8.37 -1.07
N ILE A 273 11.33 8.87 -0.46
CA ILE A 273 10.18 9.40 -1.20
C ILE A 273 9.70 10.72 -0.60
N LEU A 274 9.46 11.72 -1.45
CA LEU A 274 8.58 12.85 -1.12
C LEU A 274 7.21 12.60 -1.77
N ASN A 275 6.15 12.55 -0.97
CA ASN A 275 4.78 12.36 -1.47
C ASN A 275 3.95 13.64 -1.30
N SER A 276 3.47 14.19 -2.41
CA SER A 276 2.47 15.27 -2.45
C SER A 276 1.15 14.83 -3.11
N GLY A 277 1.07 13.60 -3.63
CA GLY A 277 -0.12 13.02 -4.27
C GLY A 277 -0.80 11.93 -3.43
N ILE A 278 -1.34 10.92 -4.10
CA ILE A 278 -1.86 9.68 -3.49
C ILE A 278 -0.85 8.58 -3.76
N LEU A 279 -0.25 8.02 -2.72
CA LEU A 279 0.79 7.00 -2.83
C LEU A 279 0.38 5.73 -2.09
N THR A 280 0.42 4.60 -2.78
CA THR A 280 0.35 3.26 -2.19
C THR A 280 1.72 2.61 -2.28
N VAL A 281 2.24 2.16 -1.13
CA VAL A 281 3.49 1.40 -1.02
C VAL A 281 3.14 0.03 -0.48
N GLN A 282 3.29 -1.00 -1.30
CA GLN A 282 2.98 -2.37 -0.90
C GLN A 282 4.14 -3.33 -1.17
N PHE A 283 4.38 -4.26 -0.23
CA PHE A 283 5.44 -5.27 -0.36
C PHE A 283 6.83 -4.70 -0.70
N CYS A 284 7.07 -3.45 -0.31
CA CYS A 284 8.29 -2.73 -0.60
C CYS A 284 9.23 -2.71 0.62
N THR A 285 10.52 -2.54 0.35
CA THR A 285 11.53 -2.24 1.37
C THR A 285 12.08 -0.84 1.18
N LEU A 286 11.93 0.02 2.18
CA LEU A 286 12.56 1.35 2.22
C LEU A 286 13.70 1.31 3.22
N GLN A 287 14.95 1.41 2.73
CA GLN A 287 16.12 1.21 3.58
C GLN A 287 17.24 2.23 3.42
N GLY A 288 17.88 2.57 4.54
CA GLY A 288 19.09 3.41 4.54
C GLY A 288 18.88 4.81 3.96
N ASN A 289 17.64 5.31 3.95
CA ASN A 289 17.34 6.63 3.38
C ASN A 289 17.52 7.73 4.44
N LEU A 290 18.00 8.89 3.99
CA LEU A 290 18.38 10.02 4.84
C LEU A 290 17.79 11.35 4.33
N ALA A 291 17.16 12.12 5.22
CA ALA A 291 16.59 13.43 4.88
C ALA A 291 16.53 14.40 6.07
N LEU A 292 16.07 15.63 5.84
CA LEU A 292 15.73 16.57 6.90
C LEU A 292 14.43 16.17 7.64
N LEU A 293 13.42 15.70 6.90
CA LEU A 293 12.17 15.18 7.45
C LEU A 293 11.75 13.96 6.64
N GLY A 294 11.42 12.86 7.31
CA GLY A 294 11.01 11.63 6.63
C GLY A 294 12.20 10.97 5.94
N GLY A 295 13.00 10.21 6.70
CA GLY A 295 14.16 9.52 6.13
C GLY A 295 13.72 8.58 5.01
N GLY A 296 12.77 7.69 5.30
CA GLY A 296 12.09 6.88 4.29
C GLY A 296 11.14 7.72 3.44
N ILE A 297 10.09 8.29 4.05
CA ILE A 297 9.05 9.05 3.34
C ILE A 297 8.71 10.36 4.06
N ASN A 298 8.66 11.46 3.32
CA ASN A 298 7.95 12.67 3.73
C ASN A 298 6.56 12.69 3.08
N ASN A 299 5.51 12.58 3.89
CA ASN A 299 4.14 12.58 3.40
C ASN A 299 3.47 13.94 3.60
N ARG A 300 3.08 14.56 2.48
CA ARG A 300 2.28 15.79 2.39
C ARG A 300 0.90 15.55 1.75
N GLY A 301 0.68 14.38 1.15
CA GLY A 301 -0.59 13.94 0.58
C GLY A 301 -1.17 12.72 1.31
N THR A 302 -1.81 11.82 0.57
CA THR A 302 -2.34 10.57 1.15
C THR A 302 -1.36 9.43 0.92
N LEU A 303 -1.06 8.66 1.97
CA LEU A 303 -0.17 7.50 1.92
C LEU A 303 -0.83 6.25 2.51
N THR A 304 -0.84 5.18 1.74
CA THR A 304 -1.17 3.83 2.18
C THR A 304 0.08 2.96 2.16
N VAL A 305 0.35 2.26 3.25
CA VAL A 305 1.48 1.34 3.39
C VAL A 305 0.95 -0.04 3.78
N SER A 306 1.28 -1.07 3.01
CA SER A 306 0.89 -2.44 3.28
C SER A 306 2.02 -3.44 3.10
N GLY A 307 2.15 -4.42 4.00
CA GLY A 307 3.12 -5.51 3.84
C GLY A 307 4.59 -5.06 3.64
N SER A 308 4.93 -3.85 4.05
CA SER A 308 6.19 -3.18 3.68
C SER A 308 7.15 -3.06 4.85
N THR A 309 8.44 -2.92 4.56
CA THR A 309 9.50 -2.77 5.56
C THR A 309 10.18 -1.42 5.44
N PHE A 310 10.33 -0.72 6.56
CA PHE A 310 11.11 0.51 6.72
C PHE A 310 12.27 0.20 7.66
N SER A 311 13.51 0.19 7.16
CA SER A 311 14.67 -0.22 7.95
C SER A 311 15.87 0.72 7.86
N GLY A 312 16.39 1.15 9.00
CA GLY A 312 17.63 1.95 9.04
C GLY A 312 17.51 3.31 8.36
N ASN A 313 16.30 3.86 8.24
CA ASN A 313 16.09 5.20 7.72
C ASN A 313 16.32 6.25 8.82
N SER A 314 16.79 7.44 8.44
CA SER A 314 17.21 8.46 9.38
C SER A 314 16.76 9.87 8.96
N ALA A 315 16.25 10.64 9.91
CA ALA A 315 15.97 12.07 9.73
C ALA A 315 15.81 12.77 11.08
N PRO A 316 16.03 14.08 11.22
CA PRO A 316 15.68 14.82 12.44
C PRO A 316 14.23 14.60 12.94
N SER A 317 13.25 14.46 12.04
CA SER A 317 11.91 14.03 12.42
C SER A 317 11.37 12.98 11.45
N GLY A 318 10.85 11.88 12.01
CA GLY A 318 10.30 10.75 11.24
C GLY A 318 11.38 9.97 10.52
N GLY A 319 12.09 9.08 11.22
CA GLY A 319 13.16 8.29 10.61
C GLY A 319 12.62 7.43 9.47
N GLY A 320 11.55 6.67 9.72
CA GLY A 320 10.78 5.99 8.69
C GLY A 320 9.88 6.96 7.92
N ILE A 321 8.87 7.54 8.59
CA ILE A 321 7.89 8.45 7.94
C ILE A 321 7.74 9.75 8.74
N PHE A 322 7.74 10.87 8.04
CA PHE A 322 7.22 12.14 8.56
C PHE A 322 5.87 12.44 7.90
N ASN A 323 4.80 12.47 8.69
CA ASN A 323 3.45 12.67 8.19
C ASN A 323 2.90 14.06 8.50
N ARG A 324 2.48 14.81 7.47
CA ARG A 324 1.75 16.09 7.62
C ARG A 324 0.26 15.99 7.29
N ASP A 325 -0.18 14.92 6.65
CA ASP A 325 -1.55 14.72 6.22
C ASP A 325 -2.01 13.32 6.65
N THR A 326 -2.35 12.42 5.73
CA THR A 326 -3.01 11.15 6.07
C THR A 326 -2.13 9.96 5.73
N VAL A 327 -1.91 9.09 6.72
CA VAL A 327 -1.18 7.82 6.57
C VAL A 327 -2.00 6.67 7.13
N THR A 328 -2.12 5.60 6.34
CA THR A 328 -2.60 4.29 6.80
C THR A 328 -1.48 3.26 6.65
N VAL A 329 -1.14 2.57 7.74
CA VAL A 329 -0.13 1.51 7.79
C VAL A 329 -0.81 0.20 8.18
N SER A 330 -0.58 -0.86 7.41
CA SER A 330 -1.12 -2.20 7.66
C SER A 330 -0.07 -3.28 7.44
N GLY A 331 0.00 -4.29 8.31
CA GLY A 331 0.86 -5.47 8.10
C GLY A 331 2.34 -5.15 7.87
N SER A 332 2.84 -4.02 8.36
CA SER A 332 4.15 -3.48 7.97
C SER A 332 5.12 -3.44 9.14
N THR A 333 6.42 -3.36 8.83
CA THR A 333 7.49 -3.36 9.83
C THR A 333 8.34 -2.09 9.75
N PHE A 334 8.50 -1.42 10.88
CA PHE A 334 9.43 -0.30 11.08
C PHE A 334 10.52 -0.78 12.02
N SER A 335 11.75 -0.93 11.52
CA SER A 335 12.87 -1.48 12.29
C SER A 335 14.13 -0.62 12.25
N GLY A 336 14.72 -0.34 13.40
CA GLY A 336 16.01 0.36 13.47
C GLY A 336 16.03 1.74 12.80
N ASN A 337 14.89 2.39 12.64
CA ASN A 337 14.83 3.76 12.12
C ASN A 337 15.18 4.75 13.25
N SER A 338 15.84 5.85 12.89
CA SER A 338 16.36 6.81 13.87
C SER A 338 15.93 8.24 13.56
N ALA A 339 15.54 8.98 14.59
CA ALA A 339 15.25 10.40 14.47
C ALA A 339 15.52 11.19 15.74
N GLY A 340 15.41 12.52 15.68
CA GLY A 340 15.18 13.33 16.86
C GLY A 340 13.79 13.07 17.42
N ASP A 341 12.79 13.18 16.54
CA ASP A 341 11.38 13.01 16.90
C ASP A 341 10.77 11.87 16.07
N GLY A 342 10.22 10.85 16.72
CA GLY A 342 9.57 9.74 16.03
C GLY A 342 10.56 8.88 15.24
N GLY A 343 11.30 8.00 15.93
CA GLY A 343 12.29 7.14 15.28
C GLY A 343 11.70 6.34 14.14
N GLY A 344 10.54 5.71 14.37
CA GLY A 344 9.71 5.12 13.31
C GLY A 344 8.92 6.18 12.55
N ILE A 345 7.96 6.84 13.21
CA ILE A 345 7.06 7.81 12.57
C ILE A 345 6.93 9.08 13.44
N SER A 346 7.01 10.24 12.80
CA SER A 346 6.58 11.52 13.38
C SER A 346 5.29 11.99 12.72
N ASN A 347 4.22 12.11 13.50
CA ASN A 347 2.87 12.40 12.99
C ASN A 347 2.39 13.80 13.38
N PHE A 348 2.10 14.64 12.39
CA PHE A 348 1.46 15.95 12.53
C PHE A 348 0.04 15.98 11.97
N GLY A 349 -0.35 14.98 11.18
CA GLY A 349 -1.69 14.82 10.62
C GLY A 349 -2.47 13.65 11.24
N THR A 350 -3.08 12.82 10.41
CA THR A 350 -3.82 11.62 10.81
C THR A 350 -3.03 10.36 10.48
N LEU A 351 -2.83 9.50 11.46
CA LEU A 351 -2.15 8.23 11.32
C LEU A 351 -3.02 7.09 11.84
N THR A 352 -3.22 6.08 11.00
CA THR A 352 -3.80 4.79 11.38
C THR A 352 -2.75 3.69 11.21
N VAL A 353 -2.57 2.87 12.25
CA VAL A 353 -1.62 1.75 12.27
C VAL A 353 -2.35 0.48 12.67
N ASN A 354 -2.35 -0.53 11.80
CA ASN A 354 -3.01 -1.82 12.02
C ASN A 354 -2.04 -2.98 11.83
N SER A 355 -2.09 -3.97 12.71
CA SER A 355 -1.36 -5.24 12.57
C SER A 355 0.11 -5.07 12.18
N SER A 356 0.78 -4.06 12.74
CA SER A 356 2.13 -3.65 12.33
C SER A 356 3.13 -3.76 13.47
N THR A 357 4.42 -3.80 13.12
CA THR A 357 5.52 -3.96 14.07
C THR A 357 6.45 -2.76 14.04
N PHE A 358 6.72 -2.17 15.20
CA PHE A 358 7.74 -1.15 15.44
C PHE A 358 8.80 -1.74 16.35
N SER A 359 10.00 -1.97 15.84
CA SER A 359 11.08 -2.65 16.58
C SER A 359 12.39 -1.88 16.56
N GLY A 360 12.99 -1.67 17.73
CA GLY A 360 14.34 -1.08 17.82
C GLY A 360 14.48 0.32 17.20
N ASN A 361 13.40 1.07 17.02
CA ASN A 361 13.47 2.43 16.52
C ASN A 361 13.93 3.37 17.64
N SER A 362 14.68 4.42 17.29
CA SER A 362 15.31 5.31 18.26
C SER A 362 15.00 6.79 18.04
N ALA A 363 14.69 7.49 19.13
CA ALA A 363 14.55 8.93 19.20
C ALA A 363 15.62 9.54 20.13
N ASP A 364 16.26 10.64 19.74
CA ASP A 364 17.23 11.38 20.57
C ASP A 364 16.92 12.88 20.78
N GLY A 365 15.80 13.35 20.21
CA GLY A 365 15.22 14.69 20.37
C GLY A 365 14.03 14.69 21.33
N LEU A 366 12.83 15.04 20.85
CA LEU A 366 11.59 15.17 21.65
C LEU A 366 10.89 13.83 21.96
N GLY A 367 11.50 12.69 21.61
CA GLY A 367 11.05 11.37 22.05
C GLY A 367 10.06 10.68 21.10
N GLY A 368 9.47 9.57 21.55
CA GLY A 368 8.62 8.71 20.71
C GLY A 368 9.43 7.75 19.86
N GLY A 369 10.26 6.89 20.46
CA GLY A 369 11.18 5.99 19.74
C GLY A 369 10.50 5.23 18.59
N GLY A 370 9.28 4.73 18.82
CA GLY A 370 8.39 4.25 17.76
C GLY A 370 7.64 5.40 17.07
N ILE A 371 6.72 6.07 17.78
CA ILE A 371 5.91 7.16 17.23
C ILE A 371 5.97 8.41 18.11
N TYR A 372 6.18 9.56 17.47
CA TYR A 372 5.95 10.88 18.05
C TYR A 372 4.67 11.48 17.47
N ASN A 373 3.72 11.88 18.33
CA ASN A 373 2.41 12.34 17.88
C ASN A 373 2.10 13.80 18.28
N LEU A 374 1.92 14.63 17.25
CA LEU A 374 1.40 16.00 17.28
C LEU A 374 0.08 16.15 16.49
N GLY A 375 -0.56 15.06 16.10
CA GLY A 375 -1.85 15.02 15.42
C GLY A 375 -2.80 13.97 16.01
N THR A 376 -3.45 13.18 15.17
CA THR A 376 -4.34 12.08 15.60
C THR A 376 -3.73 10.74 15.24
N VAL A 377 -3.64 9.84 16.21
CA VAL A 377 -3.13 8.47 16.02
C VAL A 377 -4.17 7.45 16.48
N THR A 378 -4.44 6.47 15.62
CA THR A 378 -5.13 5.23 15.99
C THR A 378 -4.21 4.04 15.73
N VAL A 379 -4.02 3.20 16.75
CA VAL A 379 -3.23 1.97 16.69
C VAL A 379 -4.13 0.78 17.05
N SER A 380 -4.10 -0.28 16.26
CA SER A 380 -4.81 -1.54 16.53
C SER A 380 -3.95 -2.76 16.22
N GLY A 381 -4.01 -3.78 17.07
CA GLY A 381 -3.39 -5.08 16.80
C GLY A 381 -1.88 -5.05 16.55
N SER A 382 -1.17 -4.03 17.04
CA SER A 382 0.21 -3.75 16.65
C SER A 382 1.19 -4.00 17.79
N THR A 383 2.48 -4.15 17.45
CA THR A 383 3.55 -4.41 18.42
C THR A 383 4.60 -3.31 18.39
N PHE A 384 4.90 -2.73 19.56
CA PHE A 384 5.99 -1.80 19.80
C PHE A 384 7.00 -2.50 20.71
N SER A 385 8.16 -2.87 20.18
CA SER A 385 9.17 -3.63 20.91
C SER A 385 10.56 -3.02 20.87
N GLY A 386 11.22 -2.87 22.02
CA GLY A 386 12.61 -2.44 22.08
C GLY A 386 12.86 -1.03 21.51
N ASN A 387 11.83 -0.20 21.34
CA ASN A 387 11.99 1.16 20.86
C ASN A 387 12.54 2.04 22.00
N SER A 388 13.33 3.05 21.65
CA SER A 388 14.04 3.86 22.64
C SER A 388 13.94 5.36 22.40
N ALA A 389 13.79 6.12 23.49
CA ALA A 389 13.91 7.57 23.54
C ALA A 389 15.05 7.93 24.50
N SER A 390 16.26 8.09 23.96
CA SER A 390 17.50 8.12 24.77
C SER A 390 17.70 9.40 25.58
N ARG A 391 17.03 10.49 25.19
CA ARG A 391 17.14 11.81 25.83
C ARG A 391 15.78 12.43 26.20
N SER A 392 14.70 11.67 26.07
CA SER A 392 13.32 12.18 26.20
C SER A 392 12.35 11.03 26.55
N GLU A 393 11.05 11.27 26.34
CA GLU A 393 9.92 10.47 26.76
C GLU A 393 9.42 9.51 25.67
N GLY A 394 8.56 8.58 26.06
CA GLY A 394 7.80 7.75 25.12
C GLY A 394 8.70 6.80 24.35
N GLY A 395 9.23 5.76 25.00
CA GLY A 395 10.08 4.78 24.32
C GLY A 395 9.33 4.14 23.14
N GLY A 396 8.09 3.72 23.36
CA GLY A 396 7.17 3.31 22.29
C GLY A 396 6.50 4.50 21.60
N ILE A 397 5.62 5.20 22.32
CA ILE A 397 4.86 6.35 21.80
C ILE A 397 5.00 7.56 22.74
N ASN A 398 5.31 8.73 22.18
CA ASN A 398 5.15 10.02 22.85
C ASN A 398 3.96 10.77 22.23
N ASN A 399 2.91 11.01 23.03
CA ASN A 399 1.67 11.62 22.59
C ASN A 399 1.46 13.00 23.20
N LEU A 400 1.32 14.01 22.34
CA LEU A 400 1.02 15.38 22.73
C LEU A 400 -0.39 15.83 22.30
N ARG A 401 -1.12 14.97 21.57
CA ARG A 401 -2.46 15.24 21.00
C ARG A 401 -3.38 14.03 21.20
N THR A 402 -4.07 13.54 20.17
CA THR A 402 -5.08 12.49 20.32
C THR A 402 -4.49 11.13 20.00
N LEU A 403 -4.58 10.21 20.96
CA LEU A 403 -4.13 8.83 20.80
C LEU A 403 -5.25 7.85 21.14
N THR A 404 -5.46 6.86 20.27
CA THR A 404 -6.25 5.68 20.59
C THR A 404 -5.45 4.42 20.29
N VAL A 405 -5.36 3.51 21.26
CA VAL A 405 -4.60 2.26 21.12
C VAL A 405 -5.47 1.09 21.54
N ARG A 406 -5.60 0.09 20.67
CA ARG A 406 -6.42 -1.10 20.89
C ARG A 406 -5.63 -2.38 20.68
N SER A 407 -5.83 -3.36 21.56
CA SER A 407 -5.36 -4.75 21.37
C SER A 407 -3.89 -4.84 20.93
N SER A 408 -3.04 -3.98 21.47
CA SER A 408 -1.65 -3.80 21.04
C SER A 408 -0.66 -4.12 22.15
N TYR A 409 0.57 -4.42 21.77
CA TYR A 409 1.66 -4.83 22.66
C TYR A 409 2.74 -3.77 22.73
N PHE A 410 3.13 -3.38 23.93
CA PHE A 410 4.26 -2.48 24.21
C PHE A 410 5.24 -3.21 25.11
N LEU A 411 6.34 -3.68 24.54
CA LEU A 411 7.28 -4.60 25.17
C LEU A 411 8.70 -4.03 25.15
N ASN A 412 9.39 -4.03 26.30
CA ASN A 412 10.82 -3.67 26.34
C ASN A 412 11.17 -2.29 25.77
N ASN A 413 10.21 -1.35 25.70
CA ASN A 413 10.50 -0.01 25.24
C ASN A 413 11.14 0.80 26.37
N ARG A 414 12.02 1.73 26.02
CA ARG A 414 12.82 2.49 26.99
C ARG A 414 12.75 3.98 26.71
N ALA A 415 12.32 4.75 27.71
CA ALA A 415 12.52 6.20 27.73
C ALA A 415 13.60 6.54 28.77
N ASN A 416 14.32 7.64 28.58
CA ASN A 416 15.25 8.12 29.60
C ASN A 416 14.54 8.99 30.65
N THR A 417 13.44 9.66 30.29
CA THR A 417 12.67 10.49 31.23
C THR A 417 11.38 9.80 31.64
N GLU A 418 10.35 9.81 30.81
CA GLU A 418 8.99 9.39 31.20
C GLU A 418 8.32 8.49 30.16
N GLY A 419 7.46 7.58 30.60
CA GLY A 419 6.62 6.80 29.69
C GLY A 419 7.42 5.82 28.84
N GLY A 420 7.97 4.77 29.45
CA GLY A 420 8.78 3.79 28.72
C GLY A 420 8.01 3.14 27.56
N GLY A 421 6.78 2.72 27.83
CA GLY A 421 5.84 2.28 26.78
C GLY A 421 5.18 3.47 26.09
N ILE A 422 4.39 4.23 26.84
CA ILE A 422 3.59 5.35 26.33
C ILE A 422 3.75 6.56 27.26
N SER A 423 4.00 7.74 26.68
CA SER A 423 3.91 9.02 27.37
C SER A 423 2.75 9.84 26.81
N ASN A 424 1.91 10.41 27.67
CA ASN A 424 0.83 11.33 27.30
C ASN A 424 1.05 12.68 27.99
N ARG A 425 1.27 13.74 27.21
CA ARG A 425 1.70 15.05 27.74
C ARG A 425 0.91 16.25 27.28
N PHE A 426 1.07 17.34 28.02
CA PHE A 426 0.53 18.67 27.73
C PHE A 426 -1.00 18.65 27.59
N ILE A 427 -1.51 18.76 26.36
CA ILE A 427 -2.93 18.73 26.06
C ILE A 427 -3.37 17.38 25.49
N GLY A 428 -2.46 16.41 25.49
CA GLY A 428 -2.67 15.08 24.95
C GLY A 428 -3.78 14.34 25.69
N THR A 429 -4.60 13.62 24.93
CA THR A 429 -5.60 12.69 25.45
C THR A 429 -5.32 11.31 24.89
N ALA A 430 -5.60 10.27 25.68
CA ALA A 430 -5.43 8.90 25.23
C ALA A 430 -6.59 8.00 25.63
N THR A 431 -6.90 7.03 24.77
CA THR A 431 -7.80 5.92 25.08
C THR A 431 -7.08 4.61 24.81
N LEU A 432 -6.83 3.84 25.87
CA LEU A 432 -6.11 2.58 25.81
C LEU A 432 -7.07 1.44 26.12
N ILE A 433 -7.28 0.53 25.16
CA ILE A 433 -8.24 -0.57 25.29
C ILE A 433 -7.59 -1.92 24.97
N GLY A 434 -7.62 -2.87 25.91
CA GLY A 434 -7.21 -4.25 25.64
C GLY A 434 -5.72 -4.43 25.35
N ASN A 435 -4.86 -3.51 25.82
CA ASN A 435 -3.44 -3.55 25.50
C ASN A 435 -2.63 -4.34 26.53
N VAL A 436 -1.48 -4.85 26.11
CA VAL A 436 -0.45 -5.41 26.98
C VAL A 436 0.75 -4.48 27.00
N ILE A 437 1.02 -3.85 28.13
CA ILE A 437 2.12 -2.88 28.31
C ILE A 437 3.03 -3.43 29.40
N SER A 438 4.15 -4.03 28.99
CA SER A 438 5.00 -4.78 29.90
C SER A 438 6.49 -4.65 29.61
N GLN A 439 7.32 -4.82 30.65
CA GLN A 439 8.79 -4.78 30.57
C GLN A 439 9.34 -3.45 30.00
N ASN A 440 8.53 -2.39 29.99
CA ASN A 440 9.01 -1.08 29.56
C ASN A 440 9.72 -0.39 30.73
N SER A 441 10.61 0.57 30.41
CA SER A 441 11.44 1.25 31.40
C SER A 441 11.55 2.75 31.17
N ALA A 442 11.55 3.53 32.26
CA ALA A 442 11.73 4.98 32.27
C ALA A 442 12.22 5.47 33.65
N ASN A 443 12.49 6.75 33.84
CA ASN A 443 12.74 7.33 35.17
C ASN A 443 11.44 7.58 35.96
N THR A 444 10.31 7.74 35.27
CA THR A 444 8.96 7.81 35.83
C THR A 444 7.95 7.19 34.87
N GLY A 445 6.94 6.46 35.35
CA GLY A 445 5.90 5.91 34.47
C GLY A 445 6.44 4.90 33.46
N GLY A 446 7.03 3.79 33.92
CA GLY A 446 7.70 2.81 33.05
C GLY A 446 6.79 2.26 31.97
N GLY A 447 5.55 1.90 32.31
CA GLY A 447 4.51 1.50 31.38
C GLY A 447 3.88 2.71 30.68
N VAL A 448 3.01 3.42 31.42
CA VAL A 448 2.30 4.61 30.92
C VAL A 448 2.52 5.79 31.86
N PHE A 449 2.93 6.90 31.29
CA PHE A 449 3.01 8.19 31.97
C PHE A 449 1.92 9.14 31.47
N ASN A 450 1.26 9.85 32.39
CA ASN A 450 0.32 10.91 32.07
C ASN A 450 0.56 12.18 32.89
N ASP A 451 0.94 13.26 32.22
CA ASP A 451 0.81 14.64 32.74
C ASP A 451 -0.03 15.54 31.82
N GLY A 452 -0.67 14.93 30.81
CA GLY A 452 -1.60 15.59 29.92
C GLY A 452 -3.03 15.62 30.44
N ASN A 453 -3.97 15.68 29.50
CA ASN A 453 -5.40 15.61 29.79
C ASN A 453 -5.83 14.15 30.07
N THR A 454 -7.11 13.86 29.87
CA THR A 454 -7.71 12.57 30.21
C THR A 454 -7.06 11.40 29.47
N VAL A 455 -6.71 10.37 30.25
CA VAL A 455 -6.34 9.04 29.74
C VAL A 455 -7.36 8.02 30.26
N ASN A 456 -8.11 7.45 29.33
CA ASN A 456 -9.10 6.40 29.60
C ASN A 456 -8.45 5.02 29.47
N LEU A 457 -8.64 4.16 30.47
CA LEU A 457 -8.12 2.80 30.52
C LEU A 457 -9.26 1.80 30.58
N GLN A 458 -9.29 0.85 29.63
CA GLN A 458 -10.23 -0.27 29.64
C GLN A 458 -9.54 -1.58 29.23
N LEU A 459 -9.74 -2.66 29.97
CA LEU A 459 -9.29 -4.02 29.65
C LEU A 459 -7.77 -4.17 29.44
N ASN A 460 -6.96 -3.24 29.96
CA ASN A 460 -5.50 -3.30 29.76
C ASN A 460 -4.83 -4.20 30.79
N ASN A 461 -3.72 -4.85 30.39
CA ASN A 461 -2.74 -5.43 31.29
C ASN A 461 -1.47 -4.58 31.26
N ILE A 462 -1.21 -3.85 32.35
CA ILE A 462 -0.07 -2.95 32.49
C ILE A 462 0.73 -3.42 33.70
N SER A 463 1.76 -4.23 33.45
CA SER A 463 2.48 -4.94 34.51
C SER A 463 3.94 -5.21 34.16
N SER A 464 4.76 -5.45 35.17
CA SER A 464 6.19 -5.78 35.03
C SER A 464 7.00 -4.69 34.32
N ASN A 465 6.54 -3.44 34.36
CA ASN A 465 7.34 -2.30 33.91
C ASN A 465 8.27 -1.85 35.04
N THR A 466 9.36 -1.17 34.69
CA THR A 466 10.44 -0.85 35.64
C THR A 466 10.71 0.64 35.70
N THR A 467 10.58 1.20 36.90
CA THR A 467 11.07 2.53 37.26
C THR A 467 11.08 2.71 38.78
N ALA A 468 11.69 3.79 39.28
CA ALA A 468 11.69 4.17 40.69
C ALA A 468 10.29 4.61 41.16
N THR A 469 9.55 5.35 40.34
CA THR A 469 8.25 5.94 40.72
C THR A 469 7.18 5.65 39.66
N GLY A 470 6.12 4.93 40.04
CA GLY A 470 5.06 4.54 39.11
C GLY A 470 5.55 3.59 38.02
N PRO A 471 6.02 2.37 38.35
CA PRO A 471 6.50 1.38 37.39
C PRO A 471 5.52 1.16 36.24
N ASP A 472 4.26 0.87 36.54
CA ASP A 472 3.26 0.58 35.52
C ASP A 472 2.50 1.82 35.06
N LEU A 473 2.05 2.64 36.01
CA LEU A 473 1.32 3.88 35.75
C LEU A 473 1.91 5.02 36.57
N PHE A 474 1.93 6.22 35.98
CA PHE A 474 2.16 7.47 36.70
C PHE A 474 1.22 8.55 36.16
N GLY A 475 0.57 9.31 37.07
CA GLY A 475 -0.36 10.38 36.70
C GLY A 475 -1.84 10.09 36.97
N ALA A 476 -2.73 10.90 36.41
CA ALA A 476 -4.18 10.76 36.58
C ALA A 476 -4.80 9.94 35.45
N PHE A 477 -5.69 8.99 35.77
CA PHE A 477 -6.35 8.13 34.79
C PHE A 477 -7.84 8.00 35.08
N VAL A 478 -8.60 7.60 34.06
CA VAL A 478 -10.02 7.29 34.18
C VAL A 478 -10.22 5.81 33.88
N SER A 479 -10.91 5.13 34.80
CA SER A 479 -11.33 3.74 34.62
C SER A 479 -12.57 3.70 33.72
N GLY A 480 -12.46 3.04 32.56
CA GLY A 480 -13.49 2.99 31.52
C GLY A 480 -13.37 4.15 30.52
N LEU A 481 -14.39 4.31 29.67
CA LEU A 481 -14.42 5.27 28.55
C LEU A 481 -15.10 6.60 28.89
N GLY A 482 -15.35 6.87 30.17
CA GLY A 482 -16.03 8.10 30.61
C GLY A 482 -17.51 8.20 30.23
N THR A 483 -18.10 7.16 29.64
CA THR A 483 -19.54 7.07 29.36
C THR A 483 -20.27 6.31 30.48
N PRO A 484 -21.54 6.67 30.81
CA PRO A 484 -22.29 5.97 31.84
C PRO A 484 -22.38 4.46 31.58
N GLY A 485 -22.01 3.64 32.58
CA GLY A 485 -21.97 2.19 32.47
C GLY A 485 -20.71 1.60 31.83
N SER A 486 -19.74 2.44 31.43
CA SER A 486 -18.42 1.97 31.01
C SER A 486 -17.56 1.59 32.22
N PHE A 487 -17.04 0.37 32.23
CA PHE A 487 -16.15 -0.15 33.26
C PHE A 487 -14.71 -0.29 32.75
N GLY A 488 -13.74 -0.22 33.66
CA GLY A 488 -12.32 -0.33 33.37
C GLY A 488 -11.88 -1.77 33.14
N PHE A 489 -12.01 -2.65 34.13
CA PHE A 489 -11.47 -4.03 34.07
C PHE A 489 -9.96 -4.10 33.72
N ASN A 490 -9.16 -3.16 34.24
CA ASN A 490 -7.72 -3.11 34.01
C ASN A 490 -6.97 -3.95 35.06
N VAL A 491 -5.85 -4.57 34.66
CA VAL A 491 -4.90 -5.24 35.55
C VAL A 491 -3.62 -4.42 35.61
N ILE A 492 -3.31 -3.87 36.78
CA ILE A 492 -2.12 -3.05 37.03
C ILE A 492 -1.17 -3.79 37.97
N GLY A 493 0.09 -3.97 37.57
CA GLY A 493 1.05 -4.85 38.24
C GLY A 493 1.58 -4.33 39.57
N LYS A 494 1.98 -3.07 39.68
CA LYS A 494 2.49 -2.46 40.91
C LYS A 494 1.87 -1.08 41.09
N GLY A 495 1.15 -0.94 42.20
CA GLY A 495 0.51 0.30 42.61
C GLY A 495 1.48 1.44 42.94
N GLY A 496 0.99 2.68 42.87
CA GLY A 496 1.68 3.89 43.32
C GLY A 496 2.06 4.86 42.20
N GLY A 497 2.03 6.17 42.48
CA GLY A 497 2.34 7.21 41.50
C GLY A 497 1.19 7.59 40.56
N PHE A 498 0.02 6.97 40.70
CA PHE A 498 -1.17 7.28 39.89
C PHE A 498 -2.43 7.50 40.73
N SER A 499 -3.45 8.13 40.12
CA SER A 499 -4.76 8.37 40.70
C SER A 499 -5.89 8.07 39.72
N GLY A 500 -7.13 7.98 40.23
CA GLY A 500 -8.35 7.76 39.43
C GLY A 500 -8.65 6.30 39.06
N ILE A 501 -7.70 5.38 39.27
CA ILE A 501 -7.93 3.92 39.27
C ILE A 501 -7.87 3.41 40.71
N VAL A 502 -8.87 2.63 41.13
CA VAL A 502 -8.99 2.12 42.50
C VAL A 502 -9.23 0.61 42.46
N ASN A 503 -8.45 -0.13 43.25
CA ASN A 503 -8.55 -1.59 43.31
C ASN A 503 -9.97 -2.04 43.71
N GLY A 504 -10.55 -2.94 42.92
CA GLY A 504 -11.91 -3.45 43.13
C GLY A 504 -13.04 -2.52 42.68
N VAL A 505 -12.74 -1.32 42.18
CA VAL A 505 -13.73 -0.40 41.60
C VAL A 505 -13.74 -0.54 40.09
N ASN A 506 -14.91 -0.50 39.46
CA ASN A 506 -15.08 -0.66 38.01
C ASN A 506 -14.42 -1.93 37.42
N GLY A 507 -14.25 -2.96 38.24
CA GLY A 507 -13.61 -4.22 37.86
C GLY A 507 -12.08 -4.17 37.77
N ASP A 508 -11.44 -3.06 38.15
CA ASP A 508 -9.99 -2.91 38.11
C ASP A 508 -9.30 -3.73 39.21
N VAL A 509 -8.15 -4.30 38.88
CA VAL A 509 -7.29 -5.06 39.79
C VAL A 509 -5.93 -4.39 39.85
N ILE A 510 -5.52 -3.98 41.04
CA ILE A 510 -4.17 -3.47 41.30
C ILE A 510 -3.46 -4.51 42.15
N LEU A 511 -2.44 -5.16 41.59
CA LEU A 511 -1.63 -6.09 42.35
C LEU A 511 -0.76 -5.27 43.32
N VAL A 512 -0.90 -5.57 44.60
CA VAL A 512 -0.09 -4.96 45.68
C VAL A 512 1.16 -5.82 45.81
N PRO A 513 2.37 -5.23 45.96
CA PRO A 513 3.61 -5.99 46.11
C PRO A 513 3.57 -7.07 47.20
#